data_AF-A0A641ADT2-F1
#
_entry.id   AF-A0A641ADT2-F1
#
_cell.length_a   1.000
_cell.length_b   1.000
_cell.length_c   1.000
_cell.angle_alpha   90.00
_cell.angle_beta   90.00
_cell.angle_gamma   90.00
#
_symmetry.space_group_name_H-M   'P 1'
#
loop_
_entity.id
_entity.type
_entity.pdbx_description
1 polymer ?
#
loop_
_entity_poly.entity_id
_entity_poly.type
_entity_poly.pdbx_seq_one_letter_code
_entity_poly.pdbx_strand_id
1 'polypeptide(L)' 'MDQEAPKKKGFSRRTFLKGIPIGILGAAAMSIVGSKMISSASKRRLPASKKGSMFSPRDA' A
#
# COMPACT_ATOMS: atom_id res chain seq x y z
N MET A 1 22.29 22.16 33.21
CA MET A 1 21.78 21.88 31.86
C MET A 1 20.55 21.02 32.05
N ASP A 2 19.41 21.65 32.34
CA ASP A 2 18.17 20.94 32.61
C ASP A 2 17.54 20.52 31.28
N GLN A 3 17.63 19.22 30.97
CA GLN A 3 16.94 18.63 29.84
C GLN A 3 15.45 18.50 30.21
N GLU A 4 14.65 19.47 29.77
CA GLU A 4 13.19 19.39 29.88
C GLU A 4 12.68 18.23 29.02
N ALA A 5 12.34 17.11 29.69
CA ALA A 5 11.68 15.98 29.06
C ALA A 5 10.39 16.47 28.35
N PRO A 6 10.11 16.06 27.11
CA PRO A 6 8.97 16.58 26.37
C PRO A 6 7.66 16.17 27.06
N LYS A 7 6.99 17.14 27.69
CA LYS A 7 5.62 17.02 28.22
C LYS A 7 4.73 16.43 27.12
N LYS A 8 4.18 15.24 27.35
CA LYS A 8 3.23 14.59 26.43
C LYS A 8 1.94 15.43 26.36
N LYS A 9 1.92 16.44 25.48
CA LYS A 9 0.72 17.22 25.16
C LYS A 9 -0.27 16.29 24.45
N GLY A 10 -1.46 16.15 25.03
CA GLY A 10 -2.55 15.37 24.44
C GLY A 10 -2.84 15.80 23.00
N PHE A 11 -3.34 14.86 22.20
CA PHE A 11 -3.59 15.08 20.78
C PHE A 11 -4.67 16.16 20.60
N SER A 12 -4.28 17.34 20.09
CA SER A 12 -5.17 18.47 19.90
C SER A 12 -5.77 18.46 18.49
N ARG A 13 -7.04 18.86 18.36
CA ARG A 13 -7.73 19.00 17.06
C ARG A 13 -6.97 19.92 16.10
N ARG A 14 -6.34 20.98 16.62
CA ARG A 14 -5.52 21.90 15.82
C ARG A 14 -4.25 21.24 15.30
N THR A 15 -3.64 20.35 16.08
CA THR A 15 -2.47 19.56 15.67
C THR A 15 -2.87 18.51 14.63
N PHE A 16 -4.04 17.88 14.79
CA PHE A 16 -4.58 16.97 13.79
C PHE A 16 -4.83 17.66 12.45
N LEU A 17 -5.51 18.81 12.44
CA LEU A 17 -5.77 19.60 11.23
C LEU A 17 -4.48 20.02 10.51
N LYS A 18 -3.40 20.29 11.25
CA LYS A 18 -2.06 20.53 10.66
C LYS A 18 -1.41 19.28 10.08
N GLY A 19 -1.79 18.09 10.56
CA GLY A 19 -1.33 16.80 10.05
C GLY A 19 -2.10 16.30 8.83
N ILE A 20 -3.32 16.81 8.58
CA ILE A 20 -4.15 16.40 7.43
C ILE A 20 -3.41 16.57 6.09
N PRO A 21 -2.75 17.69 5.76
CA PRO A 21 -2.03 17.83 4.50
C PRO A 21 -0.95 16.76 4.30
N ILE A 22 -0.24 16.39 5.36
CA ILE A 22 0.79 15.33 5.34
C ILE A 22 0.13 13.97 5.12
N GLY A 23 -1.00 13.72 5.79
CA GLY A 23 -1.80 12.51 5.62
C GLY A 23 -2.33 12.35 4.19
N ILE A 24 -2.82 13.43 3.58
CA ILE A 24 -3.30 13.44 2.19
C ILE A 24 -2.15 13.10 1.23
N LEU A 25 -0.97 13.70 1.43
CA LEU A 25 0.19 13.45 0.58
C LEU A 25 0.63 11.98 0.66
N GLY A 26 0.67 11.42 1.87
CA GLY A 26 0.99 10.01 2.09
C GLY A 26 -0.06 9.07 1.47
N ALA A 27 -1.35 9.37 1.65
CA ALA A 27 -2.44 8.60 1.06
C ALA A 27 -2.40 8.64 -0.48
N ALA A 28 -2.11 9.81 -1.07
CA ALA A 28 -1.98 9.95 -2.51
C ALA A 28 -0.82 9.11 -3.07
N ALA A 29 0.36 9.18 -2.42
CA ALA A 29 1.52 8.37 -2.83
C ALA A 29 1.24 6.87 -2.74
N MET A 30 0.64 6.41 -1.63
CA MET A 30 0.26 5.01 -1.44
C MET A 30 -0.80 4.55 -2.44
N SER A 31 -1.77 5.42 -2.76
CA SER A 31 -2.80 5.14 -3.76
C SER A 31 -2.18 4.92 -5.14
N ILE A 32 -1.29 5.80 -5.59
CA ILE A 32 -0.65 5.67 -6.92
C ILE A 32 0.16 4.37 -7.02
N VAL A 33 0.99 4.08 -6.02
CA VAL A 33 1.83 2.86 -6.01
C VAL A 33 0.96 1.61 -5.91
N GLY A 34 -0.03 1.62 -5.01
CA GLY A 34 -0.95 0.51 -4.82
C GLY A 34 -1.79 0.21 -6.06
N SER A 35 -2.35 1.24 -6.72
CA SER A 35 -3.10 1.08 -7.97
C SER A 35 -2.24 0.49 -9.08
N LYS A 36 -0.97 0.87 -9.19
CA LYS A 36 -0.06 0.31 -10.18
C LYS A 36 0.24 -1.16 -9.92
N MET A 37 0.44 -1.54 -8.65
CA MET A 37 0.62 -2.94 -8.25
C MET A 37 -0.62 -3.79 -8.54
N ILE A 38 -1.81 -3.30 -8.17
CA ILE A 38 -3.08 -3.99 -8.41
C ILE A 38 -3.32 -4.14 -9.92
N SER A 39 -3.10 -3.09 -10.70
CA SER A 39 -3.24 -3.14 -12.17
C SER A 39 -2.24 -4.12 -12.81
N SER A 40 -1.01 -4.17 -12.31
CA SER A 40 -0.02 -5.16 -12.76
C SER A 40 -0.44 -6.58 -12.44
N ALA A 41 -0.98 -6.82 -11.24
CA ALA A 41 -1.46 -8.13 -10.83
C ALA A 41 -2.67 -8.57 -11.66
N SER A 42 -3.62 -7.66 -11.94
CA SER A 42 -4.82 -7.99 -12.72
C SER A 42 -4.53 -8.28 -14.19
N LYS A 43 -3.52 -7.63 -14.78
CA LYS A 43 -3.06 -7.91 -16.14
C LYS A 43 -2.17 -9.14 -16.25
N ARG A 44 -1.74 -9.73 -15.13
CA ARG A 44 -0.89 -10.92 -15.11
C ARG A 44 -1.72 -12.12 -15.59
N ARG A 45 -1.58 -12.46 -16.87
CA ARG A 45 -2.08 -13.75 -17.37
C ARG A 45 -1.33 -14.87 -16.65
N LEU A 46 -2.09 -15.80 -16.09
CA LEU A 46 -1.54 -17.07 -15.62
C LEU A 46 -0.84 -17.73 -16.82
N PRO A 47 0.36 -18.31 -16.63
CA PRO A 47 1.03 -19.03 -17.71
C PRO A 47 0.11 -20.15 -18.18
N ALA A 48 -0.25 -20.13 -19.46
CA ALA A 48 -1.01 -21.22 -20.06
C ALA A 48 -0.17 -22.50 -19.95
N SER A 49 -0.75 -23.54 -19.35
CA SER A 49 -0.08 -24.84 -19.28
C SER A 49 0.16 -25.32 -20.71
N LYS A 50 1.40 -25.70 -21.04
CA LYS A 50 1.71 -26.21 -22.37
C LYS A 50 0.87 -27.47 -22.62
N LYS A 51 0.25 -27.56 -23.80
CA LYS A 51 -0.48 -28.77 -24.23
C LYS A 51 0.44 -29.99 -24.11
N GLY A 52 0.05 -30.97 -23.30
CA GLY A 52 0.87 -32.16 -23.00
C GLY A 52 1.84 -32.02 -21.82
N SER A 53 1.75 -30.95 -21.02
CA SER A 53 2.50 -30.83 -19.77
C SER A 53 2.07 -31.92 -18.77
N MET A 54 3.04 -32.50 -18.04
CA MET A 54 2.77 -33.43 -16.94
C MET A 54 1.94 -32.80 -15.81
N PHE A 55 1.85 -31.46 -15.78
CA PHE A 55 1.08 -30.67 -14.81
C PHE A 55 -0.26 -30.15 -15.37
N SER A 56 -0.65 -30.52 -16.59
CA SER A 56 -2.01 -30.28 -17.11
C SER A 56 -2.89 -31.51 -16.84
N PRO A 57 -4.19 -31.34 -16.52
CA PRO A 57 -5.14 -32.45 -16.51
C PRO A 57 -5.13 -33.16 -17.87
N ARG A 58 -5.17 -34.50 -17.86
CA ARG A 58 -5.11 -35.31 -19.10
C ARG A 58 -6.36 -35.15 -20.00
N ASP A 59 -7.47 -34.64 -19.46
CA ASP A 59 -8.81 -34.76 -20.05
C ASP A 59 -9.59 -33.43 -20.19
N ALA A 60 -8.92 -32.31 -20.50
CA ALA A 60 -9.59 -31.04 -20.86
C ALA A 60 -9.50 -30.76 -22.38
#